data_AF-A0A9X2PXL9-F1
#
_entry.id   AF-A0A9X2PXL9-F1
#
_cell.length_a   1.000
_cell.length_b   1.000
_cell.length_c   1.000
_cell.angle_alpha   90.00
_cell.angle_beta   90.00
_cell.angle_gamma   90.00
#
_symmetry.space_group_name_H-M   'P 1'
#
loop_
_entity.id
_entity.type
_entity.pdbx_description
1 polymer ?
#
loop_
_entity_poly.entity_id
_entity_poly.type
_entity_poly.pdbx_seq_one_letter_code
_entity_poly.pdbx_strand_id
1 'polypeptide(L)'
;MEIYCPECEWEPPSSATWTCECGHSWHTFDTHGRCPECGTVWRETQCHECRAWSPHHDWYHDLPPVDVDAVTEGQEASRRNEASIGRGCVAGPGYAGRGRRTASLQ
;
A
#
# COMPACT_ATOMS: atom_id res chain seq x y z
N MET A 1 5.24 -15.14 4.39
CA MET A 1 6.30 -14.13 4.31
C MET A 1 7.33 -14.61 3.33
N GLU A 2 7.10 -14.32 2.06
CA GLU A 2 8.06 -14.54 0.99
C GLU A 2 8.99 -13.32 0.94
N ILE A 3 10.29 -13.55 0.75
CA ILE A 3 11.27 -12.47 0.70
C ILE A 3 11.98 -12.59 -0.62
N TYR A 4 11.84 -11.60 -1.50
CA TYR A 4 12.54 -11.59 -2.78
C TYR A 4 12.77 -10.17 -3.26
N CYS A 5 13.70 -10.01 -4.20
CA CYS A 5 13.98 -8.71 -4.78
C CYS A 5 12.78 -8.22 -5.60
N PRO A 6 12.26 -7.00 -5.36
CA PRO A 6 11.09 -6.50 -6.11
C PRO A 6 11.38 -6.24 -7.60
N GLU A 7 12.66 -6.15 -7.99
CA GLU A 7 13.07 -5.85 -9.37
C GLU A 7 13.28 -7.10 -10.21
N CYS A 8 13.79 -8.18 -9.62
CA CYS A 8 14.22 -9.38 -10.35
C CYS A 8 13.78 -10.70 -9.70
N GLU A 9 12.95 -10.64 -8.67
CA GLU A 9 12.35 -11.79 -7.97
C GLU A 9 13.39 -12.76 -7.37
N TRP A 10 14.62 -12.29 -7.16
CA TRP A 10 15.68 -13.08 -6.56
C TRP A 10 15.43 -13.29 -5.07
N GLU A 11 15.32 -14.54 -4.65
CA GLU A 11 15.17 -14.95 -3.25
C GLU A 11 16.54 -15.07 -2.57
N PRO A 12 16.80 -14.35 -1.46
CA PRO A 12 18.06 -14.44 -0.76
C PRO A 12 18.21 -15.79 -0.04
N PRO A 13 19.20 -16.63 -0.40
CA PRO A 13 19.47 -17.85 0.33
C PRO A 13 19.98 -17.55 1.74
N SER A 14 19.96 -18.54 2.64
CA SER A 14 20.49 -18.40 4.00
C SER A 14 21.99 -18.08 4.07
N SER A 15 22.72 -18.29 2.98
CA SER A 15 24.15 -17.93 2.85
C SER A 15 24.40 -16.51 2.36
N ALA A 16 23.36 -15.78 1.94
CA ALA A 16 23.50 -14.39 1.53
C ALA A 16 23.83 -13.52 2.76
N THR A 17 24.82 -12.63 2.62
CA THR A 17 25.23 -11.74 3.70
C THR A 17 25.49 -10.35 3.15
N TRP A 18 25.10 -9.34 3.91
CA TRP A 18 25.37 -7.94 3.63
C TRP A 18 26.32 -7.40 4.67
N THR A 19 27.17 -6.48 4.25
CA THR A 19 28.20 -5.88 5.09
C THR A 19 27.77 -4.51 5.55
N CYS A 20 27.83 -4.27 6.87
CA CYS A 20 27.52 -3.00 7.48
C CYS A 20 28.68 -2.04 7.27
N GLU A 21 28.43 -0.74 7.42
CA GLU A 21 29.48 0.27 7.54
C GLU A 21 30.42 0.02 8.73
N CYS A 22 29.96 -0.66 9.78
CA CYS A 22 30.82 -1.07 10.90
C CYS A 22 31.71 -2.30 10.59
N GLY A 23 31.59 -2.89 9.39
CA GLY A 23 32.35 -4.05 8.95
C GLY A 23 31.76 -5.40 9.36
N HIS A 24 30.62 -5.43 10.06
CA HIS A 24 29.93 -6.67 10.39
C HIS A 24 29.14 -7.20 9.18
N SER A 25 29.30 -8.48 8.86
CA SER A 25 28.53 -9.14 7.79
C SER A 25 27.46 -10.03 8.41
N TRP A 26 26.20 -9.82 8.02
CA TRP A 26 25.06 -10.59 8.53
C TRP A 26 23.96 -10.71 7.47
N HIS A 27 22.98 -11.59 7.72
CA HIS A 27 21.79 -11.68 6.90
C HIS A 27 20.82 -10.56 7.31
N THR A 28 20.57 -9.60 6.44
CA THR A 28 19.79 -8.40 6.79
C THR A 28 18.36 -8.73 7.19
N PHE A 29 17.79 -9.81 6.66
CA PHE A 29 16.42 -10.22 6.92
C PHE A 29 16.22 -10.84 8.29
N ASP A 30 17.27 -11.40 8.92
CA ASP A 30 17.20 -11.95 10.30
C ASP A 30 16.82 -10.89 11.33
N THR A 31 17.20 -9.63 11.08
CA THR A 31 17.04 -8.52 12.01
C THR A 31 16.25 -7.35 11.43
N HIS A 32 15.52 -7.58 10.33
CA HIS A 32 14.75 -6.56 9.63
C HIS A 32 15.58 -5.31 9.27
N GLY A 33 16.80 -5.53 8.79
CA GLY A 33 17.72 -4.48 8.38
C GLY A 33 18.50 -3.84 9.53
N ARG A 34 18.39 -4.33 10.77
CA ARG A 34 19.12 -3.78 11.91
C ARG A 34 20.44 -4.52 12.17
N CYS A 35 21.56 -3.82 12.09
CA CYS A 35 22.85 -4.42 12.43
C CYS A 35 22.88 -4.87 13.92
N PRO A 36 23.21 -6.14 14.22
CA PRO A 36 23.26 -6.63 15.60
C PRO A 36 24.43 -6.04 16.41
N GLU A 37 25.53 -5.66 15.74
CA GLU A 37 26.73 -5.11 16.40
C GLU A 37 26.60 -3.62 16.73
N CYS A 38 26.31 -2.78 15.73
CA CYS A 38 26.27 -1.32 15.90
C CYS A 38 24.85 -0.76 16.07
N GLY A 39 23.81 -1.54 15.79
CA GLY A 39 22.42 -1.12 15.91
C GLY A 39 21.90 -0.26 14.74
N THR A 40 22.71 0.02 13.72
CA THR A 40 22.31 0.79 12.53
C THR A 40 21.17 0.09 11.79
N VAL A 41 20.14 0.87 11.41
CA VAL A 41 18.98 0.37 10.66
C VAL A 41 19.11 0.74 9.19
N TRP A 42 19.22 -0.27 8.34
CA TRP A 42 19.32 -0.17 6.90
C TRP A 42 17.93 -0.08 6.28
N ARG A 43 17.66 1.04 5.60
CA ARG A 43 16.38 1.28 4.91
C ARG A 43 16.36 0.77 3.49
N GLU A 44 17.54 0.51 2.92
CA GLU A 44 17.73 0.05 1.56
C GLU A 44 18.62 -1.19 1.61
N THR A 45 18.36 -2.14 0.72
CA THR A 45 19.10 -3.40 0.62
C THR A 45 19.47 -3.63 -0.83
N GLN A 46 20.74 -3.97 -1.06
CA GLN A 46 21.25 -4.28 -2.39
C GLN A 46 20.92 -5.72 -2.76
N CYS A 47 20.44 -5.95 -3.98
CA CYS A 47 20.28 -7.29 -4.53
C CYS A 47 21.61 -7.88 -5.02
N HIS A 48 21.86 -9.15 -4.73
CA HIS A 48 23.10 -9.82 -5.19
C HIS A 48 23.07 -10.23 -6.67
N GLU A 49 21.87 -10.45 -7.23
CA GLU A 49 21.68 -10.84 -8.63
C GLU A 49 21.71 -9.60 -9.56
N CYS A 50 20.71 -8.71 -9.42
CA CYS A 50 20.58 -7.53 -10.29
C CYS A 50 21.42 -6.31 -9.84
N ARG A 51 22.00 -6.34 -8.62
CA ARG A 51 22.78 -5.23 -8.03
C ARG A 51 22.00 -3.92 -7.83
N ALA A 52 20.69 -3.95 -8.04
CA ALA A 52 19.82 -2.82 -7.75
C ALA A 52 19.70 -2.62 -6.24
N TRP A 53 19.50 -1.38 -5.84
CA TRP A 53 19.15 -1.00 -4.47
C TRP A 53 17.64 -0.83 -4.41
N SER A 54 17.01 -1.57 -3.51
CA SER A 54 15.57 -1.47 -3.28
C SER A 54 15.30 -1.17 -1.81
N PRO A 55 14.23 -0.44 -1.48
CA PRO A 55 13.82 -0.22 -0.10
C PRO A 55 13.63 -1.55 0.63
N HIS A 56 14.16 -1.70 1.84
CA HIS A 56 14.15 -2.96 2.59
C HIS A 56 12.73 -3.50 2.84
N HIS A 57 11.74 -2.62 2.99
CA HIS A 57 10.34 -3.02 3.18
C HIS A 57 9.70 -3.65 1.93
N ASP A 58 10.13 -3.27 0.73
CA ASP A 58 9.60 -3.79 -0.53
C ASP A 58 10.02 -5.24 -0.79
N TRP A 59 11.01 -5.74 -0.07
CA TRP A 59 11.44 -7.13 -0.16
C TRP A 59 10.49 -8.10 0.53
N TYR A 60 9.63 -7.62 1.42
CA TYR A 60 8.67 -8.45 2.16
C TYR A 60 7.37 -8.57 1.38
N HIS A 61 7.17 -9.74 0.77
CA HIS A 61 5.96 -10.07 0.03
C HIS A 61 5.12 -11.04 0.86
N ASP A 62 4.09 -10.49 1.49
CA ASP A 62 2.97 -11.26 1.99
C ASP A 62 1.77 -10.84 1.18
N LEU A 63 1.20 -11.76 0.41
CA LEU A 63 -0.20 -12.15 0.59
C LEU A 63 -0.54 -13.25 -0.41
N PRO A 64 -1.07 -14.40 0.06
CA PRO A 64 -1.83 -15.27 -0.83
C PRO A 64 -3.02 -14.48 -1.39
N PRO A 65 -3.45 -14.76 -2.64
CA PRO A 65 -4.55 -14.04 -3.27
C PRO A 65 -5.80 -14.11 -2.40
N VAL A 66 -6.29 -12.95 -1.96
CA VAL A 66 -7.59 -12.84 -1.31
C VAL A 66 -8.66 -12.93 -2.38
N ASP A 67 -9.47 -13.99 -2.35
CA ASP A 67 -10.64 -14.12 -3.21
C ASP A 67 -11.69 -13.10 -2.73
N VAL A 68 -11.73 -11.94 -3.39
CA VAL A 68 -12.63 -10.83 -3.05
C VAL A 68 -14.08 -11.11 -3.45
N ASP A 69 -14.33 -12.18 -4.20
CA ASP A 69 -15.66 -12.55 -4.69
C ASP A 69 -16.53 -13.22 -3.60
N ALA A 70 -15.94 -13.67 -2.48
CA ALA A 70 -16.68 -14.33 -1.39
C ALA A 70 -17.46 -13.38 -0.44
N VAL A 71 -17.34 -12.05 -0.55
CA VAL A 71 -17.87 -11.10 0.47
C VAL A 71 -19.27 -10.52 0.11
N THR A 72 -19.76 -10.69 -1.12
CA THR A 72 -20.92 -9.92 -1.63
C THR A 72 -22.31 -10.38 -1.14
N GLU A 73 -22.46 -11.55 -0.50
CA GLU A 73 -23.81 -12.07 -0.19
C GLU A 73 -24.41 -11.62 1.17
N GLY A 74 -23.60 -11.05 2.08
CA GLY A 74 -24.03 -10.78 3.47
C GLY A 74 -24.51 -9.36 3.79
N GLN A 75 -24.19 -8.36 2.97
CA GLN A 75 -24.37 -6.94 3.33
C GLN A 75 -25.67 -6.29 2.78
N GLU A 76 -26.37 -6.95 1.85
CA GLU A 76 -27.58 -6.43 1.21
C GLU A 76 -28.84 -6.54 2.09
N ALA A 77 -28.85 -7.40 3.11
CA ALA A 77 -30.02 -7.62 3.97
C ALA A 77 -30.25 -6.52 5.02
N SER A 78 -29.21 -5.80 5.47
CA SER A 78 -29.34 -4.79 6.52
C SER A 78 -29.87 -3.44 6.03
N ARG A 79 -29.62 -3.08 4.76
CA ARG A 79 -30.05 -1.82 4.14
C ARG A 79 -31.57 -1.69 3.94
N ARG A 80 -32.33 -2.79 4.07
CA ARG A 80 -33.80 -2.75 3.90
C ARG A 80 -34.56 -2.24 5.13
N ASN A 81 -33.95 -2.27 6.33
CA ASN A 81 -34.66 -1.99 7.58
C ASN A 81 -34.59 -0.52 8.04
N GLU A 82 -34.03 0.41 7.27
CA GLU A 82 -33.91 1.83 7.65
C GLU A 82 -34.86 2.79 6.88
N ALA A 83 -35.79 2.26 6.07
CA ALA A 83 -36.69 3.08 5.25
C ALA A 83 -38.05 3.41 5.93
N SER A 84 -38.12 3.57 7.26
CA SER A 84 -39.40 3.69 7.97
C SER A 84 -39.60 4.88 8.91
N ILE A 85 -38.64 5.79 9.11
CA ILE A 85 -38.84 6.94 10.02
C ILE A 85 -38.57 8.26 9.30
N GLY A 86 -39.65 8.96 8.95
CA GLY A 86 -39.64 10.16 8.12
C GLY A 86 -39.24 11.47 8.81
N ARG A 87 -39.09 12.50 7.97
CA ARG A 87 -39.23 13.96 8.16
C ARG A 87 -38.71 14.57 6.85
N GLY A 88 -39.55 15.05 5.94
CA GLY A 88 -40.35 16.26 6.08
C GLY A 88 -39.78 17.31 5.11
N CYS A 89 -40.32 17.36 3.89
CA CYS A 89 -39.91 18.30 2.86
C CYS A 89 -40.31 19.72 3.27
N VAL A 90 -39.35 20.58 3.58
CA VAL A 90 -39.59 22.03 3.66
C VAL A 90 -39.16 22.67 2.35
N ALA A 91 -40.15 23.11 1.56
CA ALA A 91 -39.94 23.93 0.39
C ALA A 91 -39.54 25.35 0.83
N GLY A 92 -38.35 25.80 0.41
CA GLY A 92 -37.92 27.20 0.52
C GLY A 92 -38.17 27.94 -0.80
N PRO A 93 -38.64 29.20 -0.79
CA PRO A 93 -39.02 29.92 -1.99
C PRO A 93 -37.80 30.47 -2.73
N GLY A 94 -37.91 30.49 -4.06
CA GLY A 94 -36.89 31.00 -4.94
C GLY A 94 -36.74 32.52 -4.93
N TYR A 95 -35.60 32.97 -5.46
CA TYR A 95 -35.50 34.25 -6.13
C TYR A 95 -34.64 34.10 -7.39
N ALA A 96 -35.17 34.63 -8.49
CA ALA A 96 -34.58 34.63 -9.81
C ALA A 96 -33.50 35.70 -9.95
N GLY A 97 -32.54 35.52 -10.88
CA GLY A 97 -31.80 36.68 -11.38
C GLY A 97 -30.59 36.42 -12.27
N ARG A 98 -30.81 36.51 -13.59
CA ARG A 98 -29.93 37.08 -14.65
C ARG A 98 -28.53 36.44 -14.79
N GLY A 99 -28.18 35.71 -15.84
CA GLY A 99 -28.37 36.02 -17.26
C GLY A 99 -27.27 36.96 -17.76
N ARG A 100 -26.27 36.44 -18.49
CA ARG A 100 -25.91 36.88 -19.85
C ARG A 100 -24.83 35.99 -20.44
N ARG A 101 -25.12 35.59 -21.68
CA ARG A 101 -24.25 34.91 -22.63
C ARG A 101 -23.24 35.91 -23.17
N THR A 102 -22.01 35.48 -23.40
CA THR A 102 -21.19 36.00 -24.50
C THR A 102 -20.43 34.85 -25.12
N ALA A 103 -20.88 34.47 -26.32
CA ALA A 103 -20.09 33.77 -27.31
C ALA A 103 -19.24 34.81 -28.08
N SER A 104 -17.99 34.48 -28.38
CA SER A 104 -17.19 34.94 -29.54
C SER A 104 -15.75 34.44 -29.34
N LEU A 105 -15.28 33.50 -30.16
CA LEU A 105 -14.63 33.71 -31.47
C LEU A 105 -13.23 34.31 -31.34
N GLN A 106 -12.21 33.44 -31.41
CA GLN A 106 -11.22 33.42 -32.50
C GLN A 106 -10.38 32.15 -32.44
#